data_AF-A0A6C0RBQ0-F1
#
_entry.id   AF-A0A6C0RBQ0-F1
#
_cell.length_a   1.000
_cell.length_b   1.000
_cell.length_c   1.000
_cell.angle_alpha   90.00
_cell.angle_beta   90.00
_cell.angle_gamma   90.00
#
_symmetry.space_group_name_H-M   'P 1'
#
loop_
_entity.id
_entity.type
_entity.pdbx_description
1 polymer ?
#
loop_
_entity_poly.entity_id
_entity_poly.type
_entity_poly.pdbx_seq_one_letter_code
_entity_poly.pdbx_strand_id
1 'polypeptide(L)'
;MPRVAGEALVKDLAQYFRRPWSIPQKSDVLKINDISQYAAWVLLHGNAVNHFTAFVNYQNVSEWPDLASTCQGMADAGIPMKENLEGEKGSKLRQSATLAVKEELEVKGDDGIEKMPWTYAYYELAERGLVIENGEEKLFSGFLGEQARHLFDMTTTREN
;
A
#
# COMPACT_ATOMS: atom_id res chain seq x y z
N MET A 1 -20.14 -27.52 -8.67
CA MET A 1 -20.23 -27.47 -7.20
C MET A 1 -18.98 -26.83 -6.57
N PRO A 2 -17.72 -27.20 -6.89
CA PRO A 2 -16.52 -26.57 -6.29
C PRO A 2 -16.34 -25.08 -6.64
N ARG A 3 -16.64 -24.69 -7.89
CA ARG A 3 -16.54 -23.29 -8.33
C ARG A 3 -17.49 -22.36 -7.57
N VAL A 4 -18.75 -22.78 -7.38
CA VAL A 4 -19.77 -22.02 -6.64
C VAL A 4 -19.37 -21.86 -5.17
N ALA A 5 -18.84 -22.93 -4.55
CA ALA A 5 -18.31 -22.84 -3.18
C ALA A 5 -17.10 -21.91 -3.08
N GLY A 6 -16.20 -21.92 -4.07
CA GLY A 6 -15.06 -21.00 -4.14
C GLY A 6 -15.48 -19.54 -4.29
N GLU A 7 -16.45 -19.25 -5.17
CA GLU A 7 -17.00 -17.90 -5.36
C GLU A 7 -17.68 -17.37 -4.08
N ALA A 8 -18.42 -18.23 -3.36
CA ALA A 8 -19.01 -17.88 -2.07
C ALA A 8 -17.94 -17.55 -1.02
N LEU A 9 -16.89 -18.37 -0.93
CA LEU A 9 -15.78 -18.14 0.00
C LEU A 9 -15.06 -16.80 -0.29
N VAL A 10 -14.81 -16.48 -1.56
CA VAL A 10 -14.21 -15.20 -1.95
C VAL A 10 -15.07 -14.03 -1.49
N LYS A 11 -16.40 -14.12 -1.68
CA LYS A 11 -17.32 -13.07 -1.24
C LYS A 11 -17.31 -12.88 0.28
N ASP A 12 -17.22 -13.96 1.05
CA ASP A 12 -17.18 -13.89 2.50
C ASP A 12 -15.84 -13.31 3.00
N LEU A 13 -14.71 -13.74 2.42
CA LEU A 13 -13.38 -13.24 2.76
C LEU A 13 -13.18 -11.78 2.36
N ALA A 14 -13.73 -11.34 1.23
CA ALA A 14 -13.64 -9.94 0.81
C ALA A 14 -14.26 -8.98 1.84
N GLN A 15 -15.27 -9.42 2.61
CA GLN A 15 -15.87 -8.61 3.66
C GLN A 15 -14.97 -8.41 4.89
N TYR A 16 -13.84 -9.12 4.98
CA TYR A 16 -12.87 -8.90 6.04
C TYR A 16 -12.13 -7.56 5.86
N PHE A 17 -11.87 -7.15 4.61
CA PHE A 17 -11.07 -5.97 4.26
C PHE A 17 -11.86 -4.66 4.35
N ARG A 18 -12.45 -4.41 5.52
CA ARG A 18 -13.18 -3.19 5.86
C ARG A 18 -12.96 -2.82 7.32
N ARG A 19 -13.44 -1.64 7.71
CA ARG A 19 -13.53 -1.25 9.12
C ARG A 19 -14.57 -2.09 9.87
N PRO A 20 -14.20 -2.89 10.88
CA PRO A 20 -15.15 -3.76 11.58
C PRO A 20 -15.83 -3.06 12.78
N TRP A 21 -15.35 -1.89 13.19
CA TRP A 21 -15.94 -1.09 14.28
C TRP A 21 -16.76 0.10 13.76
N SER A 22 -17.51 0.70 14.69
CA SER A 22 -18.32 1.88 14.42
C SER A 22 -17.47 3.11 14.04
N ILE A 23 -18.11 4.09 13.40
CA ILE A 23 -17.51 5.37 13.06
C ILE A 23 -16.89 6.02 14.33
N PRO A 24 -15.57 6.35 14.31
CA PRO A 24 -14.87 6.89 15.47
C PRO A 24 -15.17 8.38 15.69
N GLN A 25 -14.92 8.88 16.91
CA GLN A 25 -14.92 10.33 17.18
C GLN A 25 -13.75 10.98 16.46
N LYS A 26 -13.97 12.12 15.81
CA LYS A 26 -12.90 12.89 15.16
C LYS A 26 -11.79 13.26 16.14
N SER A 27 -12.17 13.69 17.36
CA SER A 27 -11.20 14.05 18.40
C SER A 27 -10.26 12.90 18.77
N ASP A 28 -10.75 11.66 18.74
CA ASP A 28 -9.93 10.49 19.08
C ASP A 28 -8.99 10.14 17.95
N VAL A 29 -9.46 10.23 16.69
CA VAL A 29 -8.61 10.03 15.51
C VAL A 29 -7.43 11.01 15.52
N LEU A 30 -7.69 12.30 15.77
CA LEU A 30 -6.65 13.33 15.80
C LEU A 30 -5.65 13.11 16.95
N LYS A 31 -6.13 12.85 18.18
CA LYS A 31 -5.25 12.55 19.33
C LYS A 31 -4.39 11.30 19.11
N ILE A 32 -4.97 10.26 18.50
CA ILE A 32 -4.23 9.04 18.18
C ILE A 32 -3.19 9.33 17.11
N ASN A 33 -3.51 10.15 16.10
CA ASN A 33 -2.58 10.52 15.05
C ASN A 33 -1.33 11.23 15.60
N ASP A 34 -1.48 12.08 16.62
CA ASP A 34 -0.35 12.75 17.29
C ASP A 34 0.64 11.77 17.94
N ILE A 35 0.18 10.55 18.26
CA ILE A 35 0.98 9.49 18.89
C ILE A 35 1.46 8.47 17.86
N SER A 36 0.58 8.07 16.96
CA SER A 36 0.81 7.05 15.94
C SER A 36 -0.14 7.27 14.76
N GLN A 37 0.42 7.77 13.67
CA GLN A 37 -0.30 7.88 12.41
C GLN A 37 -0.85 6.52 11.95
N TYR A 38 -0.08 5.43 12.12
CA TYR A 38 -0.53 4.08 11.75
C TYR A 38 -1.77 3.68 12.55
N ALA A 39 -1.82 3.96 13.86
CA ALA A 39 -2.98 3.68 14.67
C ALA A 39 -4.21 4.50 14.25
N ALA A 40 -4.03 5.76 13.84
CA ALA A 40 -5.11 6.59 13.30
C ALA A 40 -5.62 6.06 11.95
N TRP A 41 -4.69 5.66 11.07
CA TRP A 41 -5.02 5.01 9.80
C TRP A 41 -5.82 3.73 10.03
N VAL A 42 -5.36 2.86 10.94
CA VAL A 42 -6.10 1.64 11.31
C VAL A 42 -7.47 2.03 11.86
N LEU A 43 -7.59 2.97 12.80
CA LEU A 43 -8.88 3.37 13.36
C LEU A 43 -9.89 3.82 12.29
N LEU A 44 -9.43 4.48 11.23
CA LEU A 44 -10.28 4.95 10.14
C LEU A 44 -10.61 3.86 9.10
N HIS A 45 -9.63 3.02 8.74
CA HIS A 45 -9.69 2.09 7.60
C HIS A 45 -9.89 0.62 8.00
N GLY A 46 -9.61 0.28 9.26
CA GLY A 46 -9.62 -1.06 9.82
C GLY A 46 -8.70 -2.01 9.08
N ASN A 47 -9.28 -3.07 8.53
CA ASN A 47 -8.55 -4.11 7.80
C ASN A 47 -8.48 -3.83 6.29
N ALA A 48 -8.81 -2.62 5.84
CA ALA A 48 -8.69 -2.27 4.43
C ALA A 48 -7.25 -2.48 3.94
N VAL A 49 -7.10 -2.73 2.65
CA VAL A 49 -5.78 -2.97 2.06
C VAL A 49 -5.03 -1.65 1.97
N ASN A 50 -3.91 -1.55 2.69
CA ASN A 50 -3.07 -0.35 2.67
C ASN A 50 -2.36 -0.15 1.32
N HIS A 51 -1.88 -1.23 0.74
CA HIS A 51 -1.30 -1.24 -0.61
C HIS A 51 -1.31 -2.65 -1.18
N PHE A 52 -1.23 -2.72 -2.50
CA PHE A 52 -0.80 -3.91 -3.22
C PHE A 52 0.57 -3.64 -3.83
N THR A 53 1.33 -4.70 -4.08
CA THR A 53 2.65 -4.61 -4.72
C THR A 53 2.62 -5.28 -6.09
N ALA A 54 2.89 -4.51 -7.14
CA ALA A 54 3.14 -5.02 -8.48
C ALA A 54 4.47 -5.76 -8.50
N PHE A 55 4.49 -6.95 -9.08
CA PHE A 55 5.72 -7.71 -9.25
C PHE A 55 6.31 -7.49 -10.64
N VAL A 56 7.23 -6.53 -10.74
CA VAL A 56 7.78 -6.04 -12.02
C VAL A 56 8.47 -7.16 -12.80
N ASN A 57 9.12 -8.11 -12.11
CA ASN A 57 9.80 -9.24 -12.74
C ASN A 57 8.93 -10.07 -13.70
N TYR A 58 7.60 -10.08 -13.51
CA TYR A 58 6.67 -10.91 -14.30
C TYR A 58 5.66 -10.08 -15.09
N GLN A 59 5.86 -8.77 -15.24
CA GLN A 59 4.89 -7.92 -15.93
C GLN A 59 4.85 -8.14 -17.44
N ASN A 60 5.93 -8.67 -18.03
CA ASN A 60 6.04 -9.02 -19.46
C ASN A 60 5.72 -7.85 -20.42
N VAL A 61 6.15 -6.64 -20.09
CA VAL A 61 6.01 -5.44 -20.95
C VAL A 61 7.38 -5.09 -21.52
N SER A 62 7.56 -5.26 -22.83
CA SER A 62 8.85 -5.07 -23.51
C SER A 62 9.41 -3.65 -23.39
N GLU A 63 8.52 -2.66 -23.38
CA GLU A 63 8.80 -1.23 -23.30
C GLU A 63 9.28 -0.83 -21.89
N TRP A 64 8.92 -1.62 -20.88
CA TRP A 64 9.23 -1.39 -19.48
C TRP A 64 9.95 -2.62 -18.91
N PRO A 65 11.22 -2.87 -19.28
CA PRO A 65 11.93 -4.08 -18.88
C PRO A 65 12.34 -4.11 -17.40
N ASP A 66 12.26 -2.98 -16.68
CA ASP A 66 12.72 -2.87 -15.30
C ASP A 66 11.85 -1.92 -14.47
N LEU A 67 12.12 -1.85 -13.16
CA LEU A 67 11.38 -0.97 -12.24
C LEU A 67 11.42 0.50 -12.69
N ALA A 68 12.58 0.99 -13.16
CA ALA A 68 12.76 2.39 -13.48
C ALA A 68 11.93 2.80 -14.70
N SER A 69 12.00 2.01 -15.77
CA SER A 69 11.21 2.21 -16.98
C SER A 69 9.71 2.06 -16.73
N THR A 70 9.30 1.12 -15.87
CA THR A 70 7.90 0.99 -15.43
C THR A 70 7.41 2.25 -14.72
N CYS A 71 8.17 2.74 -13.73
CA CYS A 71 7.81 3.94 -12.99
C CYS A 71 7.75 5.17 -13.91
N GLN A 72 8.69 5.29 -14.87
CA GLN A 72 8.66 6.37 -15.86
C GLN A 72 7.42 6.28 -16.74
N GLY A 73 7.08 5.09 -17.27
CA GLY A 73 5.89 4.91 -18.09
C GLY A 73 4.59 5.25 -17.35
N MET A 74 4.51 4.91 -16.05
CA MET A 74 3.40 5.31 -15.19
C MET A 74 3.35 6.83 -14.98
N ALA A 75 4.49 7.48 -14.73
CA ALA A 75 4.57 8.92 -14.58
C ALA A 75 4.20 9.67 -15.86
N ASP A 76 4.65 9.19 -17.02
CA ASP A 76 4.31 9.75 -18.34
C ASP A 76 2.82 9.63 -18.66
N ALA A 77 2.16 8.60 -18.11
CA ALA A 77 0.70 8.43 -18.17
C ALA A 77 -0.07 9.32 -17.15
N GLY A 78 0.62 10.14 -16.36
CA GLY A 78 0.03 11.06 -15.38
C GLY A 78 -0.23 10.43 -14.01
N ILE A 79 0.30 9.23 -13.72
CA ILE A 79 0.19 8.62 -12.40
C ILE A 79 1.20 9.30 -11.47
N PRO A 80 0.78 9.84 -10.31
CA PRO A 80 1.70 10.50 -9.39
C PRO A 80 2.60 9.45 -8.72
N MET A 81 3.88 9.43 -9.09
CA MET A 81 4.89 8.51 -8.56
C MET A 81 5.74 9.17 -7.48
N LYS A 82 6.31 8.37 -6.57
CA LYS A 82 7.46 8.82 -5.77
C LYS A 82 8.62 9.17 -6.70
N GLU A 83 9.36 10.22 -6.35
CA GLU A 83 10.53 10.66 -7.13
C GLU A 83 11.69 9.67 -7.07
N ASN A 84 11.90 9.04 -5.92
CA ASN A 84 13.06 8.20 -5.66
C ASN A 84 12.71 6.71 -5.71
N LEU A 85 13.60 5.93 -6.34
CA LEU A 85 13.61 4.47 -6.24
C LEU A 85 14.40 4.05 -4.99
N GLU A 86 13.88 3.07 -4.28
CA GLU A 86 14.57 2.46 -3.15
C GLU A 86 15.35 1.24 -3.61
N GLY A 87 16.63 1.15 -3.21
CA GLY A 87 17.54 0.10 -3.66
C GLY A 87 18.25 0.42 -4.98
N GLU A 88 19.50 -0.04 -5.08
CA GLU A 88 20.34 0.19 -6.25
C GLU A 88 20.13 -0.85 -7.35
N LYS A 89 20.50 -0.52 -8.59
CA LYS A 89 20.43 -1.47 -9.70
C LYS A 89 21.34 -2.68 -9.40
N GLY A 90 20.77 -3.88 -9.50
CA GLY A 90 21.48 -5.13 -9.17
C GLY A 90 21.39 -5.54 -7.69
N SER A 91 20.70 -4.78 -6.84
CA SER A 91 20.39 -5.22 -5.48
C SER A 91 19.39 -6.39 -5.48
N LYS A 92 19.23 -7.02 -4.30
CA LYS A 92 18.27 -8.10 -4.10
C LYS A 92 16.81 -7.62 -4.13
N LEU A 93 16.57 -6.34 -3.86
CA LEU A 93 15.24 -5.73 -3.84
C LEU A 93 15.33 -4.24 -4.21
N ARG A 94 14.53 -3.86 -5.21
CA ARG A 94 14.28 -2.48 -5.60
C ARG A 94 12.78 -2.21 -5.51
N GLN A 95 12.41 -1.03 -5.00
CA GLN A 95 11.02 -0.68 -4.74
C GLN A 95 10.74 0.77 -5.13
N SER A 96 9.48 1.03 -5.50
CA SER A 96 8.90 2.36 -5.64
C SER A 96 7.41 2.29 -5.39
N ALA A 97 6.73 3.42 -5.40
CA ALA A 97 5.28 3.48 -5.23
C ALA A 97 4.68 4.70 -5.91
N THR A 98 3.36 4.64 -6.13
CA THR A 98 2.56 5.85 -6.36
C THR A 98 2.52 6.70 -5.09
N LEU A 99 2.18 7.98 -5.21
CA LEU A 99 1.70 8.76 -4.08
C LEU A 99 0.39 8.14 -3.57
N ALA A 100 0.18 8.22 -2.25
CA ALA A 100 -1.04 7.74 -1.65
C ALA A 100 -2.23 8.62 -2.04
N VAL A 101 -3.36 8.00 -2.31
CA VAL A 101 -4.62 8.71 -2.53
C VAL A 101 -5.21 9.16 -1.20
N LYS A 102 -5.97 10.27 -1.23
CA LYS A 102 -6.83 10.67 -0.12
C LYS A 102 -8.27 10.27 -0.41
N GLU A 103 -9.02 9.94 0.63
CA GLU A 103 -10.46 9.71 0.55
C GLU A 103 -11.19 10.42 1.70
N GLU A 104 -12.49 10.66 1.50
CA GLU A 104 -13.37 11.27 2.49
C GLU A 104 -13.97 10.19 3.40
N LEU A 105 -13.60 10.20 4.68
CA LEU A 105 -14.05 9.23 5.67
C LEU A 105 -15.08 9.84 6.62
N GLU A 106 -16.07 9.04 6.99
CA GLU A 106 -17.01 9.43 8.04
C GLU A 106 -16.34 9.38 9.41
N VAL A 107 -16.53 10.45 10.18
CA VAL A 107 -16.19 10.58 11.59
C VAL A 107 -17.36 11.21 12.34
N LYS A 108 -17.41 11.01 13.65
CA LYS A 108 -18.38 11.70 14.53
C LYS A 108 -17.75 12.99 15.06
N GLY A 109 -18.34 14.12 14.68
CA GLY A 109 -18.12 15.41 15.31
C GLY A 109 -19.17 15.69 16.40
N ASP A 110 -19.16 16.90 16.94
CA ASP A 110 -20.05 17.31 18.03
C ASP A 110 -21.53 17.38 17.59
N ASP A 111 -21.76 17.72 16.31
CA ASP A 111 -23.10 17.88 15.72
C ASP A 111 -23.57 16.66 14.90
N GLY A 112 -22.83 15.54 14.92
CA GLY A 112 -23.18 14.31 14.22
C GLY A 112 -22.09 13.78 13.30
N ILE A 113 -22.48 13.06 12.24
CA ILE A 113 -21.52 12.51 11.27
C ILE A 113 -21.06 13.60 10.32
N GLU A 114 -19.74 13.73 10.18
CA GLU A 114 -19.09 14.60 9.20
C GLU A 114 -18.05 13.82 8.38
N LYS A 115 -17.57 14.45 7.29
CA LYS A 115 -16.52 13.89 6.44
C LYS A 115 -15.18 14.53 6.77
N MET A 116 -14.14 13.70 6.77
CA MET A 116 -12.77 14.12 6.99
C MET A 116 -11.87 13.50 5.91
N PRO A 117 -11.15 14.31 5.12
CA PRO A 117 -10.17 13.79 4.18
C PRO A 117 -9.03 13.12 4.94
N TRP A 118 -8.65 11.91 4.53
CA TRP A 118 -7.50 11.21 5.10
C TRP A 118 -6.73 10.44 4.03
N THR A 119 -5.43 10.27 4.26
CA THR A 119 -4.59 9.46 3.37
C THR A 119 -4.97 7.98 3.50
N TYR A 120 -5.24 7.32 2.38
CA TYR A 120 -5.68 5.92 2.35
C TYR A 120 -4.57 4.99 1.88
N ALA A 121 -4.45 4.76 0.57
CA ALA A 121 -3.65 3.68 0.02
C ALA A 121 -2.76 4.17 -1.12
N TYR A 122 -1.73 3.40 -1.41
CA TYR A 122 -0.86 3.60 -2.56
C TYR A 122 -0.66 2.27 -3.29
N TYR A 123 -0.10 2.33 -4.50
CA TYR A 123 0.29 1.14 -5.24
C TYR A 123 1.81 1.03 -5.26
N GLU A 124 2.33 -0.06 -4.72
CA GLU A 124 3.76 -0.33 -4.65
C GLU A 124 4.21 -1.11 -5.90
N LEU A 125 5.45 -0.93 -6.31
CA LEU A 125 6.11 -1.70 -7.34
C LEU A 125 7.41 -2.27 -6.79
N ALA A 126 7.64 -3.56 -6.97
CA ALA A 126 8.84 -4.25 -6.53
C ALA A 126 9.50 -5.04 -7.66
N GLU A 127 10.81 -4.89 -7.77
CA GLU A 127 11.70 -5.70 -8.60
C GLU A 127 12.67 -6.46 -7.69
N ARG A 128 12.74 -7.78 -7.85
CA ARG A 128 13.54 -8.68 -7.02
C ARG A 128 14.75 -9.16 -7.82
N GLY A 129 15.92 -9.12 -7.18
CA GLY A 129 17.15 -9.68 -7.71
C GLY A 129 17.29 -11.17 -7.42
N LEU A 130 18.20 -11.83 -8.15
CA LEU A 130 18.53 -13.23 -7.94
C LEU A 130 19.45 -13.40 -6.72
N VAL A 131 19.24 -14.47 -5.95
CA VAL A 131 20.03 -14.86 -4.78
C VAL A 131 20.31 -16.35 -4.84
N ILE A 132 21.46 -16.76 -4.29
CA ILE A 132 21.78 -18.17 -4.09
C ILE A 132 21.30 -18.57 -2.70
N GLU A 133 20.37 -19.51 -2.63
CA GLU A 133 19.92 -20.13 -1.38
C GLU A 133 19.96 -21.65 -1.54
N ASN A 134 20.61 -22.35 -0.61
CA ASN A 134 20.82 -23.79 -0.66
C ASN A 134 21.49 -24.29 -1.96
N GLY A 135 22.31 -23.45 -2.60
CA GLY A 135 22.99 -23.79 -3.86
C GLY A 135 22.14 -23.59 -5.12
N GLU A 136 20.89 -23.14 -4.98
CA GLU A 136 20.00 -22.83 -6.10
C GLU A 136 19.83 -21.32 -6.26
N GLU A 137 19.82 -20.85 -7.50
CA GLU A 137 19.53 -19.46 -7.83
C GLU A 137 18.02 -19.25 -7.88
N LYS A 138 17.52 -18.27 -7.12
CA LYS A 138 16.10 -17.91 -7.09
C LYS A 138 15.91 -16.41 -6.83
N LEU A 139 14.71 -15.89 -7.09
CA LEU A 139 14.37 -14.52 -6.74
C LEU A 139 14.32 -14.34 -5.22
N PHE A 140 14.93 -13.26 -4.73
CA PHE A 140 14.84 -12.88 -3.32
C PHE A 140 13.38 -12.66 -2.93
N SER A 141 12.86 -13.41 -1.95
CA SER A 141 11.44 -13.33 -1.52
C SER A 141 11.21 -12.59 -0.21
N GLY A 142 12.28 -12.11 0.45
CA GLY A 142 12.18 -11.39 1.72
C GLY A 142 11.83 -9.90 1.59
N PHE A 143 11.85 -9.22 2.73
CA PHE A 143 11.79 -7.76 2.83
C PHE A 143 13.11 -7.24 3.39
N LEU A 144 13.50 -6.02 3.01
CA LEU A 144 14.63 -5.32 3.62
C LEU A 144 14.08 -4.33 4.65
N GLY A 145 14.52 -4.45 5.91
CA GLY A 145 13.91 -3.74 7.05
C GLY A 145 13.89 -2.21 6.91
N GLU A 146 14.94 -1.62 6.33
CA GLU A 146 14.99 -0.16 6.09
C GLU A 146 13.97 0.27 5.02
N GLN A 147 13.87 -0.46 3.91
CA GLN A 147 12.91 -0.18 2.83
C GLN A 147 11.47 -0.37 3.33
N ALA A 148 11.22 -1.38 4.17
CA ALA A 148 9.90 -1.62 4.75
C ALA A 148 9.40 -0.47 5.65
N ARG A 149 10.30 0.32 6.26
CA ARG A 149 9.91 1.43 7.14
C ARG A 149 9.34 2.61 6.35
N HIS A 150 9.96 2.96 5.23
CA HIS A 150 9.50 4.07 4.38
C HIS A 150 8.11 3.84 3.78
N LEU A 151 7.73 2.58 3.60
CA LEU A 151 6.40 2.20 3.13
C LEU A 151 5.29 2.57 4.11
N PHE A 152 5.54 2.54 5.42
CA PHE A 152 4.54 2.98 6.40
C PHE A 152 4.36 4.50 6.41
N ASP A 153 5.42 5.24 6.11
CA ASP A 153 5.37 6.71 6.07
C ASP A 153 4.54 7.24 4.89
N MET A 154 4.29 6.41 3.86
CA MET A 154 3.54 6.78 2.65
C MET A 154 2.09 7.19 2.92
N THR A 155 1.48 6.67 3.99
CA THR A 155 0.11 7.06 4.35
C THR A 155 0.07 8.14 5.41
N THR A 156 1.20 8.78 5.71
CA THR A 156 1.27 9.84 6.70
C THR A 156 0.53 11.08 6.22
N THR A 157 -0.56 11.42 6.91
CA THR A 157 -1.21 12.71 6.69
C THR A 157 -0.42 13.79 7.43
N ARG A 158 0.11 14.77 6.68
CA ARG A 158 0.89 15.92 7.21
C ARG A 158 0.08 17.22 7.31
N GLU A 159 -1.24 17.14 7.11
CA GLU A 159 -2.13 18.31 6.96
C GLU A 159 -3.29 18.30 7.99
N ASN A 160 -3.00 17.87 9.22
CA ASN A 160 -3.99 17.76 10.28
C ASN A 160 -3.95 18.98 11.21
#